data_AF-A0A6I0DZJ8-F1
#
_entry.id   AF-A0A6I0DZJ8-F1
#
_cell.length_a   1.000
_cell.length_b   1.000
_cell.length_c   1.000
_cell.angle_alpha   90.00
_cell.angle_beta   90.00
_cell.angle_gamma   90.00
#
_symmetry.space_group_name_H-M   'P 1'
#
loop_
_entity.id
_entity.type
_entity.pdbx_description
1 polymer ?
#
loop_
_entity_poly.entity_id
_entity_poly.type
_entity_poly.pdbx_seq_one_letter_code
_entity_poly.pdbx_strand_id
1 'polypeptide(L)' 'MKLIFRKKEGEMVVLIRTGIAEDDFSYVEMIKSLINNNKFEDTEFDASITEKEKESINELLSKINLTVNENSKEIIE' A
#
# COMPACT_ATOMS: atom_id res chain seq x y z
N MET A 1 -6.22 -6.44 -1.04
CA MET A 1 -5.57 -5.77 0.13
C MET A 1 -5.77 -4.27 0.01
N LYS A 2 -6.18 -3.59 1.10
CA LYS A 2 -6.40 -2.14 1.12
C LYS A 2 -5.45 -1.46 2.10
N LEU A 3 -4.77 -0.39 1.67
CA LEU A 3 -3.99 0.45 2.57
C LEU A 3 -4.84 1.64 3.01
N ILE A 4 -4.83 1.94 4.30
CA ILE A 4 -5.60 3.03 4.89
C ILE A 4 -4.62 4.00 5.52
N PHE A 5 -4.52 5.19 4.94
CA PHE A 5 -3.65 6.25 5.41
C PHE A 5 -4.45 7.21 6.29
N ARG A 6 -3.97 7.43 7.51
CA ARG A 6 -4.55 8.35 8.50
C ARG A 6 -3.48 9.29 9.02
N LYS A 7 -3.89 10.45 9.54
CA LYS A 7 -3.02 11.25 10.41
C LYS A 7 -3.49 11.15 11.85
N LYS A 8 -2.54 10.90 12.75
CA LYS A 8 -2.77 10.94 14.18
C LYS A 8 -1.71 11.84 14.79
N GLU A 9 -2.13 12.91 15.45
CA GLU A 9 -1.21 13.87 16.11
C GLU A 9 -0.15 14.48 15.17
N GLY A 10 -0.46 14.59 13.88
CA GLY A 10 0.45 15.10 12.86
C GLY A 10 1.36 14.05 12.23
N GLU A 11 1.35 12.81 12.73
CA GLU A 11 2.09 11.69 12.17
C GLU A 11 1.23 10.86 11.23
N MET A 12 1.86 10.31 10.18
CA MET A 12 1.20 9.42 9.23
C MET A 12 1.14 8.02 9.82
N VAL A 13 -0.08 7.51 9.98
CA VAL A 13 -0.36 6.14 10.40
C VAL A 13 -0.94 5.40 9.21
N VAL A 14 -0.39 4.21 8.93
CA VAL A 14 -0.87 3.34 7.86
C VAL A 14 -1.43 2.08 8.49
N LEU A 15 -2.61 1.69 8.05
CA LEU A 15 -3.23 0.42 8.41
C LEU A 15 -3.40 -0.42 7.15
N ILE A 16 -3.33 -1.73 7.33
CA ILE A 16 -3.54 -2.70 6.27
C ILE A 16 -4.85 -3.45 6.55
N ARG A 17 -5.75 -3.46 5.57
CA ARG A 17 -6.98 -4.27 5.64
C ARG A 17 -6.89 -5.44 4.68
N THR A 18 -7.01 -6.65 5.22
CA THR A 18 -7.09 -7.90 4.45
C THR A 18 -8.41 -8.59 4.75
N GLY A 19 -9.35 -8.55 3.78
CA GLY A 19 -10.73 -8.99 4.01
C GLY A 19 -11.45 -8.11 5.05
N ILE A 20 -11.73 -8.68 6.22
CA ILE A 20 -12.46 -8.03 7.33
C ILE A 20 -11.55 -7.56 8.48
N ALA A 21 -10.28 -7.98 8.51
CA ALA A 21 -9.34 -7.60 9.57
C ALA A 21 -8.60 -6.30 9.19
N GLU A 22 -8.48 -5.38 10.15
CA GLU A 22 -7.58 -4.23 10.10
C GLU A 22 -6.41 -4.46 11.05
N ASP A 23 -5.19 -4.36 10.52
CA ASP A 23 -3.96 -4.54 11.27
C ASP A 23 -3.02 -3.34 11.05
N ASP A 24 -2.02 -3.22 11.93
CA ASP A 24 -0.94 -2.26 11.75
C ASP A 24 -0.14 -2.58 10.49
N PHE A 25 0.19 -1.53 9.73
CA PHE A 25 0.94 -1.71 8.50
C PHE A 25 2.37 -2.20 8.77
N SER A 26 2.76 -3.24 8.03
CA SER A 26 4.12 -3.75 7.98
C SER A 26 4.59 -3.84 6.54
N TYR A 27 5.72 -3.20 6.23
CA TYR A 27 6.35 -3.29 4.91
C TYR A 27 6.66 -4.75 4.53
N VAL A 28 7.02 -5.59 5.52
CA VAL A 28 7.30 -7.02 5.30
C VAL A 28 6.03 -7.76 4.85
N GLU A 29 4.91 -7.52 5.52
CA GLU A 29 3.63 -8.16 5.17
C GLU A 29 3.07 -7.64 3.86
N MET A 30 3.29 -6.36 3.53
CA MET A 30 2.96 -5.78 2.24
C MET A 30 3.74 -6.48 1.11
N ILE A 31 5.07 -6.61 1.24
CA ILE A 31 5.91 -7.26 0.21
C ILE A 31 5.51 -8.73 0.03
N LYS A 32 5.33 -9.49 1.13
CA LYS A 32 4.84 -10.88 1.07
C LYS A 32 3.50 -10.98 0.34
N SER A 33 2.58 -10.06 0.62
CA SER A 33 1.26 -10.03 0.00
C SER A 33 1.33 -9.71 -1.50
N LEU A 34 2.18 -8.76 -1.90
CA LEU A 34 2.38 -8.38 -3.30
C LEU A 34 3.01 -9.51 -4.13
N ILE A 35 3.96 -10.25 -3.56
CA ILE A 35 4.58 -11.44 -4.20
C ILE A 35 3.54 -12.54 -4.46
N ASN A 36 2.59 -12.74 -3.53
CA ASN A 36 1.61 -13.82 -3.58
C ASN A 36 0.40 -13.57 -4.50
N ASN A 37 0.47 -12.65 -5.48
CA ASN A 37 -0.58 -12.21 -6.44
C ASN A 37 -1.49 -11.04 -6.01
N ASN A 38 -1.38 -10.48 -4.81
CA ASN A 38 -2.33 -9.43 -4.41
C ASN A 38 -1.89 -8.04 -4.86
N LYS A 39 -2.49 -7.55 -5.95
CA LYS A 39 -2.47 -6.12 -6.30
C LYS A 39 -3.08 -5.31 -5.14
N PHE A 40 -2.64 -4.06 -4.96
CA PHE A 40 -3.40 -3.13 -4.11
C PHE A 40 -4.79 -2.96 -4.74
N GLU A 41 -5.84 -3.37 -4.02
CA GLU A 41 -7.21 -3.31 -4.54
C GLU A 41 -7.73 -1.87 -4.52
N ASP A 42 -7.34 -1.11 -3.49
CA ASP A 42 -7.56 0.33 -3.43
C ASP A 42 -6.79 0.96 -2.26
N THR A 43 -6.66 2.29 -2.28
CA THR A 43 -6.12 3.06 -1.14
C THR A 43 -7.19 3.95 -0.55
N GLU A 44 -7.31 3.95 0.78
CA GLU A 44 -8.17 4.86 1.51
C GLU A 44 -7.34 5.95 2.17
N PHE A 45 -7.77 7.19 2.03
CA PHE A 45 -7.15 8.34 2.67
C PHE A 45 -8.14 8.97 3.63
N ASP A 46 -7.70 9.22 4.85
CA ASP A 46 -8.43 10.05 5.79
C ASP A 46 -8.59 11.48 5.26
N ALA A 47 -9.66 12.16 5.66
CA ALA A 47 -9.97 13.52 5.23
C ALA A 47 -8.88 14.55 5.61
N SER A 48 -8.05 14.25 6.60
CA SER A 48 -6.91 15.08 7.02
C SER A 48 -5.68 15.01 6.08
N ILE A 49 -5.70 14.11 5.09
CA ILE A 49 -4.63 13.99 4.10
C ILE A 49 -4.92 14.92 2.92
N THR A 50 -3.96 15.81 2.65
CA THR A 50 -4.04 16.78 1.56
C THR A 50 -3.85 16.12 0.20
N GLU A 51 -4.36 16.74 -0.86
CA GLU A 51 -4.20 16.21 -2.23
C GLU A 51 -2.73 16.01 -2.62
N LYS A 52 -1.83 16.92 -2.23
CA LYS A 52 -0.39 16.79 -2.50
C LYS A 52 0.23 15.56 -1.82
N GLU A 53 -0.22 15.24 -0.61
CA GLU A 53 0.21 14.03 0.11
C GLU A 53 -0.34 12.79 -0.57
N LYS A 54 -1.61 12.81 -1.00
CA LYS A 54 -2.22 11.71 -1.77
C LYS A 54 -1.46 11.46 -3.07
N GLU A 55 -1.13 12.50 -3.83
CA GLU A 55 -0.31 12.39 -5.05
C GLU A 55 1.03 11.72 -4.79
N SER A 56 1.74 12.17 -3.75
CA SER A 56 3.05 11.61 -3.37
C SER A 56 2.95 10.14 -2.97
N ILE A 57 1.91 9.77 -2.22
CA ILE A 57 1.67 8.39 -1.78
C ILE A 57 1.30 7.51 -2.99
N ASN A 58 0.45 7.98 -3.89
CA ASN A 58 0.06 7.26 -5.08
C ASN A 58 1.26 7.02 -6.02
N GLU A 59 2.15 8.00 -6.16
CA GLU A 59 3.40 7.84 -6.92
C GLU A 59 4.30 6.74 -6.31
N LEU A 60 4.43 6.73 -4.97
CA LEU A 60 5.17 5.69 -4.26
C LEU A 60 4.58 4.29 -4.50
N LEU A 61 3.26 4.14 -4.34
CA LEU A 61 2.58 2.86 -4.54
C LEU A 61 2.68 2.38 -5.98
N SER A 62 2.61 3.29 -6.94
CA SER A 62 2.83 3.00 -8.36
C SER A 62 4.23 2.44 -8.61
N LYS A 63 5.27 3.07 -8.07
CA LYS A 63 6.67 2.59 -8.18
C LYS A 63 6.84 1.20 -7.57
N ILE A 64 6.26 0.97 -6.38
CA ILE A 64 6.30 -0.34 -5.72
C ILE A 64 5.64 -1.41 -6.60
N ASN A 65 4.45 -1.12 -7.13
CA ASN A 65 3.74 -2.03 -8.03
C ASN A 65 4.54 -2.36 -9.30
N LEU A 66 5.19 -1.38 -9.90
CA LEU A 66 6.02 -1.59 -11.09
C LEU A 66 7.19 -2.52 -10.77
N THR A 67 7.95 -2.21 -9.72
CA THR A 67 9.10 -3.04 -9.31
C THR A 67 8.70 -4.46 -8.94
N VAL A 68 7.59 -4.65 -8.22
CA VAL A 68 7.13 -6.01 -7.89
C VAL A 68 6.70 -6.76 -9.15
N ASN A 69 5.93 -6.14 -10.05
CA ASN A 69 5.49 -6.79 -11.29
C ASN A 69 6.64 -7.12 -12.26
N GLU A 70 7.68 -6.28 -12.32
CA GLU A 70 8.88 -6.54 -13.11
C GLU A 70 9.61 -7.79 -12.58
N ASN A 71 9.82 -7.89 -11.27
CA ASN A 71 10.46 -9.06 -10.66
C ASN A 71 9.59 -10.33 -10.74
N SER A 72 8.26 -10.22 -10.73
CA SER A 72 7.37 -11.36 -10.91
C SER A 72 7.43 -11.97 -12.33
N LYS A 73 7.87 -11.21 -13.34
CA LYS A 73 8.05 -11.72 -14.71
C LYS A 73 9.33 -12.53 -14.88
N GLU A 74 10.40 -12.20 -14.16
CA GLU A 74 11.67 -12.93 -14.25
C GLU A 74 11.62 -14.34 -13.65
N ILE A 75 10.59 -14.67 -12.85
CA ILE A 75 10.44 -16.01 -12.24
C ILE A 75 9.79 -17.03 -13.21
N ILE A 76 9.29 -16.59 -14.38
CA ILE A 76 8.55 -17.44 -15.34
C ILE A 76 9.29 -17.60 -16.68
N GLU A 77 10.60 -17.31 -16.77
CA GLU A 77 11.44 -17.66 -17.94
C GLU A 77 12.39 -18.83 -17.67
#